data_AF-A0A849MGX9-F1
#
_entry.id   AF-A0A849MGX9-F1
#
_cell.length_a   1.000
_cell.length_b   1.000
_cell.length_c   1.000
_cell.angle_alpha   90.00
_cell.angle_beta   90.00
_cell.angle_gamma   90.00
#
_symmetry.space_group_name_H-M   'P 1'
#
loop_
_entity.id
_entity.type
_entity.pdbx_description
1 polymer ?
#
loop_
_entity_poly.entity_id
_entity_poly.type
_entity_poly.pdbx_seq_one_letter_code
_entity_poly.pdbx_strand_id
1 'polypeptide(L)' 'MSTCLCPFWLLEHKSSSGFTIIQSYGHGSDPTTFTIIEQVEGRKEQVIFQIHIASNQENDFIKNLKESFKGTNIHY' A
#
# COMPACT_ATOMS: atom_id res chain seq x y z
N MET A 1 -6.92 -15.74 11.04
CA MET A 1 -6.16 -14.48 11.16
C MET A 1 -6.96 -13.43 10.42
N SER A 2 -7.54 -12.48 11.14
CA SER A 2 -8.35 -11.43 10.53
C SER A 2 -7.43 -10.55 9.69
N THR A 3 -7.59 -10.56 8.38
CA THR A 3 -6.94 -9.61 7.46
C THR A 3 -7.51 -8.23 7.76
N CYS A 4 -6.90 -7.47 8.67
CA CYS A 4 -7.17 -6.04 8.77
C CYS A 4 -6.74 -5.41 7.45
N LEU A 5 -7.69 -4.79 6.75
CA LEU A 5 -7.41 -4.00 5.56
C LEU A 5 -6.46 -2.85 5.96
N CYS A 6 -5.52 -2.50 5.08
CA CYS A 6 -4.51 -1.44 5.29
C CYS A 6 -5.06 -0.16 5.98
N PRO A 7 -6.26 0.36 5.63
CA PRO A 7 -6.84 1.52 6.32
C PRO A 7 -7.09 1.32 7.83
N PHE A 8 -7.56 0.15 8.25
CA PHE A 8 -7.83 -0.12 9.67
C PHE A 8 -6.54 -0.20 10.48
N TRP A 9 -5.51 -0.83 9.91
CA TRP A 9 -4.19 -0.88 10.54
C TRP A 9 -3.61 0.53 10.76
N LEU A 10 -3.74 1.41 9.76
CA LEU A 10 -3.29 2.81 9.86
C LEU A 10 -4.04 3.61 10.92
N LEU A 11 -5.32 3.32 11.16
CA LEU A 11 -6.11 3.96 12.23
C LEU A 11 -5.70 3.50 13.62
N GLU A 12 -5.26 2.24 13.77
CA GLU A 12 -4.78 1.68 15.04
C GLU A 12 -3.36 2.17 15.38
N HIS A 13 -2.53 2.46 14.37
CA HIS A 13 -1.17 2.97 14.54
C HIS A 13 -1.13 4.51 14.58
N LYS A 14 -1.20 5.06 15.80
CA LYS A 14 -1.15 6.50 16.14
C LYS A 14 0.15 7.24 15.79
N SER A 15 1.10 6.59 15.11
CA SER A 15 2.37 7.21 14.71
C SER A 15 2.21 8.23 13.57
N SER A 16 1.07 8.24 12.89
CA SER A 16 0.73 9.23 11.86
C SER A 16 -0.34 10.20 12.34
N SER A 17 -0.27 11.46 11.90
CA SER A 17 -1.33 12.47 12.14
C SER A 17 -2.57 12.25 11.25
N GLY A 18 -2.51 11.26 10.36
CA GLY A 18 -3.54 10.93 9.37
C GLY A 18 -2.92 10.35 8.10
N PHE A 19 -3.77 9.98 7.16
CA PHE A 19 -3.38 9.48 5.85
C PHE A 19 -4.36 9.91 4.77
N THR A 20 -3.88 9.96 3.53
CA THR A 20 -4.69 10.21 2.32
C THR A 20 -4.73 8.95 1.48
N ILE A 21 -5.91 8.62 0.95
CA ILE A 21 -6.10 7.52 0.00
C ILE A 21 -6.31 8.12 -1.39
N ILE A 22 -5.57 7.63 -2.38
CA ILE A 22 -5.66 8.08 -3.77
C ILE A 22 -5.95 6.87 -4.65
N GLN A 23 -7.02 6.95 -5.45
CA GLN A 23 -7.24 6.02 -6.55
C GLN A 23 -6.29 6.35 -7.70
N SER A 24 -5.63 5.33 -8.23
CA SER A 24 -4.55 5.49 -9.21
C SER A 24 -4.55 4.34 -10.21
N TYR A 25 -3.78 4.50 -11.29
CA TYR A 25 -3.50 3.44 -12.23
C TYR A 25 -1.99 3.31 -12.38
N GLY A 26 -1.48 2.09 -12.26
CA GLY A 26 -0.07 1.76 -12.38
C GLY A 26 0.23 0.97 -13.65
N HIS A 27 1.46 1.11 -14.12
CA HIS A 27 2.03 0.24 -15.16
C HIS A 27 3.00 -0.74 -14.49
N GLY A 28 2.81 -2.03 -14.73
CA GLY A 28 3.72 -3.08 -14.27
C GLY A 28 4.73 -3.39 -15.37
N SER A 29 5.98 -3.66 -14.97
CA SER A 29 7.01 -4.14 -15.89
C SER A 29 6.79 -5.60 -16.31
N ASP A 30 5.97 -6.34 -15.57
CA ASP A 30 5.59 -7.73 -15.85
C ASP A 30 4.10 -7.83 -16.25
N PRO A 31 3.79 -8.03 -17.54
CA PRO A 31 2.43 -8.18 -18.04
C PRO A 31 1.67 -9.37 -17.45
N THR A 32 2.37 -10.38 -16.90
CA THR A 32 1.71 -11.56 -16.32
C THR A 32 0.98 -11.25 -15.01
N THR A 33 1.27 -10.10 -14.40
CA THR A 33 0.62 -9.63 -13.17
C THR A 33 -0.71 -8.91 -13.42
N PHE A 34 -1.08 -8.73 -14.68
CA PHE A 34 -2.28 -8.06 -15.15
C PHE A 34 -3.33 -9.11 -15.55
N THR A 35 -4.59 -8.83 -15.24
CA THR A 35 -5.72 -9.52 -15.87
C THR A 35 -5.76 -9.23 -17.37
N ILE A 36 -6.49 -10.04 -18.14
CA ILE A 36 -6.64 -9.81 -19.59
C ILE A 36 -7.16 -8.40 -19.90
N ILE A 37 -8.10 -7.90 -19.10
CA ILE A 37 -8.65 -6.55 -19.28
C ILE A 37 -7.57 -5.50 -19.01
N GLU A 38 -6.83 -5.63 -17.91
CA GLU A 38 -5.73 -4.70 -17.57
C GLU A 38 -4.59 -4.76 -18.60
N GLN A 39 -4.32 -5.92 -19.20
CA GLN A 39 -3.36 -6.05 -20.31
C GLN A 39 -3.81 -5.27 -21.54
N VAL A 40 -5.10 -5.34 -21.89
CA VAL A 40 -5.65 -4.58 -23.02
C VAL A 40 -5.64 -3.08 -22.72
N GLU A 41 -5.99 -2.66 -21.49
CA GLU A 41 -5.92 -1.25 -21.09
C GLU A 41 -4.48 -0.74 -20.89
N GLY A 42 -3.52 -1.66 -20.78
CA GLY A 42 -2.12 -1.35 -20.52
C GLY A 42 -1.85 -0.80 -19.11
N ARG A 43 -2.83 -0.84 -18.19
CA ARG A 43 -2.73 -0.30 -16.83
C ARG A 43 -3.52 -1.14 -15.84
N LYS A 44 -3.14 -1.07 -14.57
CA LYS A 44 -3.78 -1.75 -13.45
C LYS A 44 -4.30 -0.75 -12.44
N GLU A 45 -5.53 -0.92 -11.97
CA GLU A 45 -6.06 -0.09 -10.89
C GLU A 45 -5.26 -0.34 -9.59
N GLN A 46 -4.90 0.74 -8.91
CA GLN A 46 -4.09 0.72 -7.70
C GLN A 46 -4.60 1.75 -6.70
N VAL A 47 -4.33 1.51 -5.43
CA VAL A 47 -4.62 2.44 -4.33
C VAL A 47 -3.31 2.86 -3.69
N ILE A 48 -3.08 4.17 -3.61
CA ILE A 48 -1.91 4.75 -2.93
C ILE A 48 -2.35 5.30 -1.58
N PHE A 49 -1.57 4.98 -0.54
CA PHE A 49 -1.69 5.57 0.78
C PHE A 49 -0.55 6.56 0.99
N GLN A 50 -0.87 7.82 1.20
CA GLN A 50 0.10 8.86 1.56
C GLN A 50 -0.02 9.18 3.04
N ILE A 51 1.10 9.10 3.75
CA ILE A 51 1.14 9.21 5.21
C ILE A 51 2.27 10.17 5.57
N HIS A 52 1.99 11.15 6.42
CA HIS A 52 3.03 12.00 7.00
C HIS A 52 3.44 11.42 8.35
N ILE A 53 4.72 11.10 8.48
CA ILE A 53 5.33 10.58 9.70
C ILE A 53 6.59 11.38 10.04
N ALA A 54 6.95 11.41 11.33
CA ALA A 54 8.20 12.01 11.75
C ALA A 54 9.38 11.16 11.23
N SER A 55 10.42 11.80 10.70
CA SER A 55 11.57 11.10 10.10
C SER A 55 12.27 10.15 11.07
N ASN A 56 12.29 10.47 12.37
CA ASN A 56 12.85 9.59 13.40
C ASN A 56 12.02 8.31 13.66
N GLN A 57 10.82 8.20 13.10
CA GLN A 57 9.93 7.03 13.22
C GLN A 57 9.81 6.24 11.91
N GLU A 58 10.40 6.73 10.81
CA GLU A 58 10.23 6.17 9.47
C GLU A 58 10.64 4.69 9.40
N ASN A 59 11.83 4.35 9.88
CA ASN A 59 12.35 2.99 9.81
C ASN A 59 11.47 1.99 10.57
N ASP A 60 11.05 2.35 11.79
CA ASP A 60 10.21 1.50 12.62
C ASP A 60 8.80 1.35 12.03
N PHE A 61 8.26 2.44 11.48
CA PHE A 61 6.95 2.43 10.82
C PHE A 61 6.95 1.51 9.58
N ILE A 62 7.94 1.67 8.69
CA ILE A 62 8.08 0.85 7.49
C ILE A 62 8.36 -0.62 7.85
N LYS A 63 9.14 -0.87 8.91
CA LYS A 63 9.37 -2.23 9.41
C LYS A 63 8.06 -2.88 9.87
N ASN A 64 7.28 -2.19 10.71
CA ASN A 64 6.00 -2.70 11.22
C ASN A 64 4.99 -2.94 10.09
N LEU A 65 4.96 -2.06 9.08
CA LEU A 65 4.16 -2.24 7.88
C LEU A 65 4.56 -3.52 7.11
N LYS A 66 5.86 -3.72 6.85
CA LYS A 66 6.37 -4.92 6.17
C LYS A 66 6.07 -6.20 6.94
N GLU A 67 6.13 -6.17 8.27
CA GLU A 67 5.80 -7.32 9.12
C GLU A 67 4.29 -7.61 9.10
N SER A 68 3.45 -6.58 9.22
CA SER A 68 1.99 -6.70 9.28
C SER A 68 1.37 -7.12 7.95
N PHE A 69 1.96 -6.68 6.83
CA PHE A 69 1.49 -6.97 5.47
C PHE A 69 2.43 -7.90 4.71
N LYS A 70 3.18 -8.75 5.43
CA LYS A 70 4.06 -9.74 4.83
C LYS A 70 3.29 -10.65 3.86
N GLY A 71 3.83 -10.82 2.66
CA GLY A 71 3.20 -11.62 1.59
C GLY A 71 2.20 -10.85 0.73
N THR A 72 1.95 -9.57 1.02
CA THR A 72 1.29 -8.67 0.07
C THR A 72 2.30 -8.10 -0.93
N ASN A 73 1.81 -7.55 -2.04
CA ASN A 73 2.63 -6.84 -3.03
C ASN A 73 2.60 -5.32 -2.82
N ILE A 74 2.55 -4.85 -1.57
CA ILE A 74 2.58 -3.41 -1.25
C ILE A 74 3.99 -2.87 -1.49
N HIS A 75 4.05 -1.73 -2.16
CA HIS A 75 5.24 -0.90 -2.31
C HIS A 75 5.23 0.19 -1.22
N TYR A 76 6.35 0.39 -0.54
CA TYR A 76 6.52 1.29 0.60
C TYR A 76 7.43 2.45 0.26
#